data_AF-A0A958MSS4-F1
#
_entry.id   AF-A0A958MSS4-F1
#
_cell.length_a   1.000
_cell.length_b   1.000
_cell.length_c   1.000
_cell.angle_alpha   90.00
_cell.angle_beta   90.00
_cell.angle_gamma   90.00
#
_symmetry.space_group_name_H-M   'P 1'
#
loop_
_entity.id
_entity.type
_entity.pdbx_description
1 polymer ?
#
loop_
_entity_poly.entity_id
_entity_poly.type
_entity_poly.pdbx_seq_one_letter_code
_entity_poly.pdbx_strand_id
1 'polypeptide(L)'
;MNGEPSPSSELNPDDSTRQSIGRKIAVGGIWALMGRIGSVVLVVAVNALASRLLSAEDMGAYFLSLSLVAVISIVAQIGLNHGIVKLLASEMAIKQTGRVKGHILSSLQLVLGLSVLLAILLNQPFAKDLAHNLFSSDNLSSEIGWVALWAALYSIQSLVAETWRGLQKIDHATVFGGLSTQFFTLASLGLLMILEVPATLHAV
;
A
#
# COMPACT_ATOMS: atom_id res chain seq x y z
N MET A 1 30.85 -62.35 15.23
CA MET A 1 29.58 -61.60 15.08
C MET A 1 29.94 -60.21 14.61
N ASN A 2 30.04 -60.04 13.29
CA ASN A 2 30.32 -58.76 12.67
C ASN A 2 28.98 -58.05 12.50
N GLY A 3 28.69 -57.08 13.37
CA GLY A 3 27.56 -56.19 13.18
C GLY A 3 27.87 -55.24 12.02
N GLU A 4 27.19 -55.42 10.90
CA GLU A 4 27.20 -54.45 9.82
C GLU A 4 26.77 -53.07 10.37
N PRO A 5 27.50 -51.99 10.07
CA PRO A 5 27.03 -50.66 10.43
C PRO A 5 25.74 -50.37 9.67
N SER A 6 24.67 -50.12 10.43
CA SER A 6 23.39 -49.60 9.92
C SER A 6 23.64 -48.47 8.93
N PRO A 7 22.98 -48.45 7.75
CA PRO A 7 23.14 -47.39 6.78
C PRO A 7 22.74 -46.08 7.46
N SER A 8 23.75 -45.27 7.75
CA SER A 8 23.64 -43.93 8.26
C SER A 8 22.76 -43.14 7.31
N SER A 9 21.55 -42.81 7.77
CA SER A 9 20.78 -41.59 7.48
C SER A 9 21.33 -40.71 6.34
N GLU A 10 21.29 -41.22 5.11
CA GLU A 10 21.45 -40.38 3.92
C GLU A 10 20.23 -39.48 3.89
N LEU A 11 20.39 -38.29 4.47
CA LEU A 11 19.48 -37.17 4.31
C LEU A 11 19.29 -36.96 2.81
N ASN A 12 18.13 -37.40 2.32
CA ASN A 12 17.75 -37.24 0.93
C ASN A 12 17.84 -35.74 0.59
N PRO A 13 18.66 -35.32 -0.39
CA PRO A 13 18.86 -33.91 -0.70
C PRO A 13 17.55 -33.18 -1.06
N ASP A 14 16.52 -33.92 -1.48
CA ASP A 14 15.15 -33.40 -1.70
C ASP A 14 14.49 -32.90 -0.39
N ASP A 15 14.70 -33.58 0.74
CA ASP A 15 14.07 -33.23 2.03
C ASP A 15 14.61 -31.92 2.61
N SER A 16 15.94 -31.70 2.54
CA SER A 16 16.54 -30.44 2.99
C SER A 16 16.09 -29.22 2.16
N THR A 17 15.88 -29.43 0.86
CA THR A 17 15.45 -28.38 -0.08
C THR A 17 14.00 -28.01 0.20
N ARG A 18 13.11 -29.00 0.35
CA ARG A 18 11.70 -28.80 0.71
C ARG A 18 11.52 -28.11 2.05
N GLN A 19 12.30 -28.50 3.06
CA GLN A 19 12.23 -27.90 4.39
C GLN A 19 12.68 -26.43 4.38
N SER A 20 13.69 -26.08 3.57
CA SER A 20 14.16 -24.70 3.41
C SER A 20 13.15 -23.79 2.68
N ILE A 21 12.43 -24.32 1.69
CA ILE A 21 11.40 -23.59 0.93
C ILE A 21 10.17 -23.37 1.81
N GLY A 22 9.70 -24.42 2.51
CA GLY A 22 8.57 -24.33 3.43
C GLY A 22 8.79 -23.29 4.53
N ARG A 23 9.99 -23.24 5.11
CA ARG A 23 10.37 -22.22 6.10
C ARG A 23 10.36 -20.81 5.51
N LYS A 24 10.86 -20.60 4.28
CA LYS A 24 10.83 -19.28 3.62
C LYS A 24 9.41 -18.79 3.36
N ILE A 25 8.52 -19.67 2.88
CA ILE A 25 7.11 -19.34 2.64
C ILE A 25 6.41 -19.03 3.98
N ALA A 26 6.64 -19.84 5.01
CA ALA A 26 6.06 -19.62 6.33
C ALA A 26 6.50 -18.27 6.94
N VAL A 27 7.80 -17.95 6.90
CA VAL A 27 8.31 -16.67 7.43
C VAL A 27 7.77 -15.48 6.63
N GLY A 28 7.71 -15.57 5.30
CA GLY A 28 7.13 -14.52 4.46
C GLY A 28 5.63 -14.31 4.74
N GLY A 29 4.89 -15.40 4.90
CA GLY A 29 3.46 -15.36 5.25
C GLY A 29 3.20 -14.76 6.63
N ILE A 30 4.01 -15.10 7.63
CA ILE A 30 3.91 -14.51 8.98
C ILE A 30 4.16 -13.00 8.93
N TRP A 31 5.18 -12.55 8.19
CA TRP A 31 5.45 -11.12 8.02
C TRP A 31 4.28 -10.39 7.34
N ALA A 32 3.71 -10.97 6.28
CA ALA A 32 2.57 -10.39 5.59
C ALA A 32 1.34 -10.30 6.51
N LEU A 33 1.07 -11.34 7.31
CA LEU A 33 -0.04 -11.36 8.26
C LEU A 33 0.14 -10.35 9.38
N MET A 34 1.31 -10.30 10.01
CA MET A 34 1.61 -9.33 11.08
C MET A 34 1.54 -7.90 10.57
N GLY A 35 2.05 -7.66 9.36
CA GLY A 35 1.90 -6.41 8.65
C GLY A 35 0.44 -6.00 8.45
N ARG A 36 -0.39 -6.96 8.01
CA ARG A 36 -1.82 -6.72 7.79
C ARG A 36 -2.55 -6.40 9.09
N ILE A 37 -2.30 -7.15 10.16
CA ILE A 37 -2.90 -6.91 11.48
C ILE A 37 -2.49 -5.53 11.99
N GLY A 38 -1.20 -5.21 11.95
CA GLY A 38 -0.70 -3.88 12.35
C GLY A 38 -1.34 -2.76 11.54
N SER A 39 -1.50 -2.94 10.23
CA SER A 39 -2.17 -1.96 9.38
C SER A 39 -3.64 -1.78 9.76
N VAL A 40 -4.37 -2.85 10.06
CA VAL A 40 -5.78 -2.76 10.50
C VAL A 40 -5.90 -2.01 11.82
N VAL A 41 -5.01 -2.28 12.78
CA VAL A 41 -5.00 -1.55 14.06
C VAL A 41 -4.78 -0.05 13.84
N LEU A 42 -3.82 0.32 12.99
CA LEU A 42 -3.57 1.73 12.68
C LEU A 42 -4.76 2.39 11.96
N VAL A 43 -5.41 1.68 11.02
CA VAL A 43 -6.64 2.15 10.36
C VAL A 43 -7.71 2.47 11.40
N VAL A 44 -7.94 1.57 12.34
CA VAL A 44 -8.93 1.79 13.41
C VAL A 44 -8.55 3.01 14.25
N ALA A 45 -7.27 3.16 14.61
CA ALA A 45 -6.79 4.31 15.38
C ALA A 45 -6.97 5.64 14.62
N VAL A 46 -6.63 5.68 13.32
CA VAL A 46 -6.83 6.85 12.45
C VAL A 46 -8.32 7.21 12.39
N ASN A 47 -9.20 6.24 12.16
CA ASN A 47 -10.64 6.49 12.09
C ASN A 47 -11.22 6.97 13.44
N ALA A 48 -10.77 6.41 14.56
CA ALA A 48 -11.21 6.81 15.89
C ALA A 48 -10.72 8.22 16.27
N LEU A 49 -9.54 8.62 15.81
CA LEU A 49 -9.02 9.97 16.04
C LEU A 49 -9.69 10.97 15.09
N ALA A 50 -9.85 10.61 13.82
CA ALA A 50 -10.57 11.42 12.85
C ALA A 50 -12.02 11.67 13.30
N SER A 51 -12.71 10.66 13.84
CA SER A 51 -14.08 10.84 14.36
C SER A 51 -14.19 11.75 15.57
N ARG A 52 -13.09 11.98 16.29
CA ARG A 52 -13.03 12.93 17.41
C ARG A 52 -12.71 14.35 16.98
N LEU A 53 -11.92 14.50 15.92
CA LEU A 53 -11.44 15.80 15.45
C LEU A 53 -12.35 16.42 14.36
N LEU A 54 -12.98 15.58 13.54
CA LEU A 54 -13.81 16.02 12.42
C LEU A 54 -15.29 16.00 12.78
N SER A 55 -16.03 16.95 12.21
CA SER A 55 -17.50 16.88 12.20
C SER A 55 -17.98 15.69 11.37
N ALA A 56 -19.25 15.29 11.55
CA ALA A 56 -19.84 14.20 10.76
C ALA A 56 -19.82 14.48 9.25
N GLU A 57 -19.95 15.75 8.86
CA GLU A 57 -19.91 16.19 7.46
C GLU A 57 -18.49 16.06 6.86
N ASP A 58 -17.48 16.52 7.60
CA ASP A 58 -16.07 16.44 7.17
C ASP A 58 -15.58 15.00 7.09
N MET A 59 -16.07 14.13 7.99
CA MET A 59 -15.76 12.70 7.95
C MET A 59 -16.30 12.05 6.66
N GLY A 60 -17.51 12.44 6.22
CA GLY A 60 -18.09 12.00 4.96
C GLY A 60 -17.23 12.40 3.76
N ALA A 61 -16.80 13.66 3.71
CA ALA A 61 -15.91 14.18 2.67
C ALA A 61 -14.56 13.43 2.66
N TYR A 62 -13.97 13.16 3.82
CA TYR A 62 -12.73 12.40 3.94
C TYR A 62 -12.84 10.98 3.36
N PHE A 63 -13.89 10.22 3.74
CA PHE A 63 -14.09 8.87 3.21
C PHE A 63 -14.37 8.86 1.70
N LEU A 64 -15.06 9.89 1.22
CA LEU A 64 -15.34 10.04 -0.21
C LEU A 64 -14.06 10.31 -1.00
N SER A 65 -13.22 11.22 -0.53
CA SER A 65 -11.89 11.49 -1.08
C SER A 65 -11.02 10.23 -1.08
N LEU A 66 -11.00 9.48 0.03
CA LEU A 66 -10.25 8.22 0.13
C LEU A 66 -10.74 7.18 -0.89
N SER A 67 -12.06 7.07 -1.06
CA SER A 67 -12.67 6.15 -2.03
C SER A 67 -12.32 6.55 -3.47
N LEU A 68 -12.36 7.85 -3.77
CA LEU A 68 -12.01 8.37 -5.08
C LEU A 68 -10.52 8.14 -5.39
N VAL A 69 -9.64 8.39 -4.42
CA VAL A 69 -8.21 8.05 -4.52
C VAL A 69 -8.01 6.58 -4.83
N ALA A 70 -8.71 5.67 -4.14
CA ALA A 70 -8.59 4.24 -4.39
C ALA A 70 -9.00 3.87 -5.82
N VAL A 71 -10.14 4.40 -6.30
CA VAL A 71 -10.63 4.15 -7.66
C VAL A 71 -9.66 4.69 -8.71
N ILE A 72 -9.24 5.96 -8.60
CA ILE A 72 -8.28 6.57 -9.51
C ILE A 72 -6.99 5.75 -9.54
N SER A 73 -6.52 5.31 -8.37
CA SER A 73 -5.28 4.55 -8.27
C SER A 73 -5.37 3.17 -8.91
N ILE A 74 -6.53 2.49 -8.83
CA ILE A 74 -6.76 1.23 -9.53
C ILE A 74 -6.68 1.46 -11.05
N VAL A 75 -7.31 2.53 -11.55
CA VAL A 75 -7.30 2.89 -12.97
C VAL A 75 -5.87 3.25 -13.42
N ALA A 76 -5.15 4.06 -12.64
CA ALA A 76 -3.78 4.50 -12.93
C ALA A 76 -2.77 3.34 -13.00
N GLN A 77 -3.09 2.20 -12.37
CA GLN A 77 -2.21 1.05 -12.34
C GLN A 77 -2.53 0.04 -13.44
N ILE A 78 -3.71 0.07 -14.09
CA ILE A 78 -4.11 -0.88 -15.16
C ILE A 78 -3.76 -2.35 -14.81
N GLY A 79 -3.99 -2.76 -13.56
CA GLY A 79 -3.67 -4.13 -13.11
C GLY A 79 -2.19 -4.47 -12.92
N LEU A 80 -1.26 -3.52 -13.11
CA LEU A 80 0.17 -3.72 -12.90
C LEU A 80 0.53 -4.11 -11.46
N ASN A 81 -0.31 -3.80 -10.47
CA ASN A 81 -0.10 -4.24 -9.10
C ASN A 81 0.14 -5.76 -9.06
N HIS A 82 -0.79 -6.59 -9.54
CA HIS A 82 -0.55 -8.04 -9.53
C HIS A 82 0.41 -8.51 -10.63
N GLY A 83 0.44 -7.80 -11.75
CA GLY A 83 1.31 -8.14 -12.89
C GLY A 83 2.80 -8.05 -12.55
N ILE A 84 3.22 -6.99 -11.85
CA ILE A 84 4.63 -6.75 -11.55
C ILE A 84 5.20 -7.78 -10.58
N VAL A 85 4.43 -8.24 -9.58
CA VAL A 85 4.89 -9.31 -8.67
C VAL A 85 5.21 -10.57 -9.44
N LYS A 86 4.28 -11.00 -10.29
CA LYS A 86 4.43 -12.23 -11.06
C LYS A 86 5.60 -12.14 -12.05
N LEU A 87 5.72 -10.99 -12.72
CA LEU A 87 6.80 -10.74 -13.68
C LEU A 87 8.17 -10.75 -13.00
N LEU A 88 8.34 -10.01 -11.89
CA LEU A 88 9.61 -9.95 -11.17
C LEU A 88 9.96 -11.29 -10.52
N ALA A 89 8.99 -12.00 -9.95
CA ALA A 89 9.22 -13.32 -9.39
C ALA A 89 9.70 -14.33 -10.45
N SER A 90 9.13 -14.27 -11.67
CA SER A 90 9.56 -15.08 -12.81
C SER A 90 11.00 -14.76 -13.25
N GLU A 91 11.32 -13.48 -13.43
CA GLU A 91 12.67 -13.05 -13.83
C GLU A 91 13.73 -13.39 -12.77
N MET A 92 13.37 -13.31 -11.49
CA MET A 92 14.21 -13.74 -10.37
C MET A 92 14.47 -15.25 -10.37
N ALA A 93 13.47 -16.07 -10.73
CA ALA A 93 13.62 -17.52 -10.81
C ALA A 93 14.62 -17.94 -11.92
N ILE A 94 14.69 -17.18 -13.02
CA ILE A 94 15.58 -17.45 -14.16
C ILE A 94 16.94 -16.73 -14.01
N LYS A 95 17.18 -16.04 -12.87
CA LYS A 95 18.41 -15.27 -12.55
C LYS A 95 18.75 -14.16 -13.55
N GLN A 96 17.77 -13.64 -14.29
CA GLN A 96 17.99 -12.55 -15.26
C GLN A 96 17.84 -11.16 -14.61
N THR A 97 18.70 -10.87 -13.63
CA THR A 97 18.63 -9.64 -12.81
C THR A 97 18.79 -8.34 -13.62
N GLY A 98 19.39 -8.40 -14.81
CA GLY A 98 19.52 -7.25 -15.71
C GLY A 98 18.17 -6.72 -16.23
N ARG A 99 17.18 -7.61 -16.45
CA ARG A 99 15.86 -7.24 -16.99
C ARG A 99 14.90 -6.71 -15.92
N VAL A 100 15.12 -7.12 -14.67
CA VAL A 100 14.35 -6.69 -13.49
C VAL A 100 14.31 -5.17 -13.38
N LYS A 101 15.47 -4.49 -13.52
CA LYS A 101 15.53 -3.01 -13.45
C LYS A 101 14.72 -2.34 -14.56
N GLY A 102 14.78 -2.89 -15.78
CA GLY A 102 14.02 -2.39 -16.92
C GLY A 102 12.52 -2.48 -16.66
N HIS A 103 12.03 -3.63 -16.18
CA HIS A 103 10.62 -3.81 -15.84
C HIS A 103 10.15 -2.86 -14.74
N ILE A 104 10.94 -2.70 -13.66
CA ILE A 104 10.61 -1.76 -12.58
C ILE A 104 10.50 -0.33 -13.14
N LEU A 105 11.49 0.11 -13.92
CA LEU A 105 11.51 1.48 -14.45
C LEU A 105 10.37 1.73 -15.43
N SER A 106 10.10 0.79 -16.35
CA SER A 106 8.99 0.90 -17.30
C SER A 106 7.63 0.90 -16.60
N SER A 107 7.43 0.05 -15.59
CA SER A 107 6.19 0.05 -14.80
C SER A 107 6.02 1.36 -14.05
N LEU A 108 7.09 1.89 -13.45
CA LEU A 108 7.05 3.16 -12.73
C LEU A 108 6.75 4.32 -13.67
N GLN A 109 7.39 4.39 -14.84
CA GLN A 109 7.13 5.42 -15.85
C GLN A 109 5.69 5.36 -16.37
N LEU A 110 5.15 4.16 -16.59
CA LEU A 110 3.77 3.99 -17.04
C LEU A 110 2.78 4.47 -15.98
N VAL A 111 2.92 4.01 -14.74
CA VAL A 111 2.03 4.43 -13.64
C VAL A 111 2.16 5.93 -13.36
N LEU A 112 3.37 6.48 -13.40
CA LEU A 112 3.59 7.93 -13.29
C LEU A 112 2.90 8.69 -14.41
N GLY A 113 3.12 8.30 -15.66
CA GLY A 113 2.53 8.95 -16.82
C GLY A 113 1.01 8.92 -16.78
N LEU A 114 0.43 7.77 -16.42
CA LEU A 114 -1.03 7.64 -16.33
C LEU A 114 -1.61 8.39 -15.13
N SER A 115 -0.93 8.38 -13.99
CA SER A 115 -1.34 9.16 -12.81
C SER A 115 -1.34 10.66 -13.11
N VAL A 116 -0.31 11.17 -13.78
CA VAL A 116 -0.22 12.58 -14.19
C VAL A 116 -1.31 12.90 -15.21
N LEU A 117 -1.53 12.03 -16.20
CA LEU A 117 -2.60 12.20 -17.18
C LEU A 117 -3.97 12.29 -16.52
N LEU A 118 -4.27 11.35 -15.60
CA LEU A 118 -5.52 11.36 -14.83
C LEU A 118 -5.64 12.62 -13.97
N ALA A 119 -4.56 13.07 -13.34
CA ALA A 119 -4.59 14.29 -12.55
C ALA A 119 -4.88 15.55 -13.39
N ILE A 120 -4.28 15.66 -14.58
CA ILE A 120 -4.56 16.74 -15.52
C ILE A 120 -6.02 16.69 -15.99
N LEU A 121 -6.54 15.49 -16.26
CA LEU A 121 -7.90 15.29 -16.73
C LEU A 121 -8.93 15.63 -15.65
N LEU A 122 -8.66 15.26 -14.40
CA LEU A 122 -9.53 15.55 -13.25
C LEU A 122 -9.53 17.04 -12.86
N ASN A 123 -8.52 17.81 -13.25
CA ASN A 123 -8.49 19.25 -13.02
C ASN A 123 -9.23 20.05 -14.11
N GLN A 124 -9.76 19.39 -15.15
CA GLN A 124 -10.55 20.06 -16.17
C GLN A 124 -11.93 20.49 -15.63
N PRO A 125 -12.53 21.58 -16.15
CA PRO A 125 -13.83 22.06 -15.72
C PRO A 125 -14.93 20.98 -15.77
N PHE A 126 -14.91 20.15 -16.82
CA PHE A 126 -15.84 19.03 -16.97
C PHE A 126 -15.79 18.03 -15.81
N ALA A 127 -14.60 17.74 -15.28
CA ALA A 127 -14.45 16.82 -14.16
C ALA A 127 -14.96 17.45 -12.84
N LYS A 128 -14.80 18.77 -12.68
CA LYS A 128 -15.38 19.52 -11.54
C LYS A 128 -16.90 19.53 -11.60
N ASP A 129 -17.47 19.74 -12.78
CA ASP A 129 -18.92 19.68 -12.99
C ASP A 129 -19.46 18.27 -12.72
N LEU A 130 -18.75 17.23 -13.18
CA LEU A 130 -19.12 15.85 -12.88
C LEU A 130 -19.07 15.55 -11.38
N ALA A 131 -18.03 16.03 -10.67
CA ALA A 131 -17.91 15.85 -9.23
C ALA A 131 -19.03 16.57 -8.47
N HIS A 132 -19.35 17.81 -8.83
CA HIS A 132 -20.44 18.56 -8.21
C HIS A 132 -21.80 17.86 -8.40
N ASN A 133 -22.07 17.34 -9.60
CA ASN A 133 -23.32 16.65 -9.90
C ASN A 133 -23.44 15.25 -9.24
N LEU A 134 -22.32 14.51 -9.13
CA LEU A 134 -22.33 13.16 -8.55
C LEU A 134 -22.30 13.14 -7.03
N PHE A 135 -21.62 14.12 -6.41
CA PHE A 135 -21.32 14.09 -4.97
C PHE A 135 -22.06 15.14 -4.15
N SER A 136 -22.81 16.04 -4.80
CA SER A 136 -23.69 17.05 -4.18
C SER A 136 -23.06 17.82 -3.01
N SER A 137 -21.72 17.91 -2.97
CA SER A 137 -20.93 18.53 -1.91
C SER A 137 -19.93 19.49 -2.52
N ASP A 138 -20.09 20.78 -2.20
CA ASP A 138 -19.23 21.84 -2.73
C ASP A 138 -17.77 21.69 -2.28
N ASN A 139 -17.55 21.09 -1.11
CA ASN A 139 -16.21 20.86 -0.55
C ASN A 139 -15.34 19.98 -1.47
N LEU A 140 -15.91 18.96 -2.12
CA LEU A 140 -15.13 18.03 -2.94
C LEU A 140 -14.67 18.66 -4.27
N SER A 141 -15.44 19.60 -4.84
CA SER A 141 -15.12 20.27 -6.10
C SER A 141 -13.89 21.18 -5.96
N SER A 142 -13.76 21.84 -4.80
CA SER A 142 -12.59 22.64 -4.43
C SER A 142 -11.33 21.77 -4.26
N GLU A 143 -11.49 20.56 -3.72
CA GLU A 143 -10.38 19.69 -3.33
C GLU A 143 -9.98 18.64 -4.38
N ILE A 144 -10.67 18.58 -5.53
CA ILE A 144 -10.43 17.55 -6.56
C ILE A 144 -8.97 17.50 -7.05
N GLY A 145 -8.31 18.65 -7.10
CA GLY A 145 -6.89 18.74 -7.46
C GLY A 145 -5.98 18.07 -6.42
N TRP A 146 -6.31 18.22 -5.13
CA TRP A 146 -5.59 17.56 -4.03
C TRP A 146 -5.85 16.06 -4.03
N VAL A 147 -7.09 15.63 -4.29
CA VAL A 147 -7.45 14.22 -4.42
C VAL A 147 -6.69 13.57 -5.58
N ALA A 148 -6.61 14.25 -6.73
CA ALA A 148 -5.85 13.78 -7.89
C ALA A 148 -4.34 13.63 -7.58
N LEU A 149 -3.75 14.62 -6.92
CA LEU A 149 -2.35 14.55 -6.49
C LEU A 149 -2.13 13.41 -5.49
N TRP A 150 -3.03 13.26 -4.51
CA TRP A 150 -2.97 12.18 -3.52
C TRP A 150 -3.08 10.81 -4.19
N ALA A 151 -3.98 10.64 -5.17
CA ALA A 151 -4.11 9.41 -5.94
C ALA A 151 -2.84 9.06 -6.71
N ALA A 152 -2.18 10.05 -7.32
CA ALA A 152 -0.92 9.84 -8.02
C ALA A 152 0.18 9.33 -7.06
N LEU A 153 0.33 10.00 -5.91
CA LEU A 153 1.30 9.59 -4.87
C LEU A 153 0.99 8.19 -4.34
N TYR A 154 -0.28 7.91 -4.06
CA TYR A 154 -0.72 6.61 -3.55
C TYR A 154 -0.47 5.48 -4.56
N SER A 155 -0.72 5.72 -5.86
CA SER A 155 -0.46 4.76 -6.94
C SER A 155 1.02 4.39 -7.06
N ILE A 156 1.90 5.38 -6.95
CA ILE A 156 3.35 5.15 -6.97
C ILE A 156 3.76 4.34 -5.74
N GLN A 157 3.29 4.76 -4.56
CA GLN A 157 3.61 4.09 -3.31
C GLN A 157 3.17 2.61 -3.34
N SER A 158 1.96 2.33 -3.83
CA SER A 158 1.46 0.96 -3.94
C SER A 158 2.29 0.13 -4.91
N LEU A 159 2.66 0.68 -6.06
CA LEU A 159 3.52 -0.01 -7.04
C LEU A 159 4.90 -0.32 -6.47
N VAL A 160 5.48 0.60 -5.68
CA VAL A 160 6.76 0.37 -5.01
C VAL A 160 6.64 -0.77 -4.00
N ALA A 161 5.59 -0.78 -3.17
CA ALA A 161 5.35 -1.87 -2.23
C ALA A 161 5.24 -3.22 -2.94
N GLU A 162 4.55 -3.24 -4.07
CA GLU A 162 4.33 -4.45 -4.85
C GLU A 162 5.59 -4.92 -5.61
N THR A 163 6.43 -3.98 -6.03
CA THR A 163 7.79 -4.28 -6.52
C THR A 163 8.61 -5.01 -5.47
N TRP A 164 8.58 -4.56 -4.21
CA TRP A 164 9.27 -5.24 -3.11
C TRP A 164 8.70 -6.65 -2.87
N ARG A 165 7.38 -6.85 -3.01
CA ARG A 165 6.77 -8.20 -2.96
C ARG A 165 7.29 -9.09 -4.08
N GLY A 166 7.36 -8.57 -5.31
CA GLY A 166 7.92 -9.29 -6.46
C GLY A 166 9.38 -9.71 -6.28
N LEU A 167 10.17 -8.90 -5.56
CA LEU A 167 11.56 -9.19 -5.20
C LEU A 167 11.71 -10.11 -3.98
N GLN A 168 10.61 -10.65 -3.44
CA GLN A 168 10.55 -11.47 -2.22
C GLN A 168 11.06 -10.79 -0.94
N LYS A 169 11.09 -9.45 -0.91
CA LYS A 169 11.43 -8.65 0.29
C LYS A 169 10.15 -8.18 0.98
N ILE A 170 9.46 -9.14 1.60
CA ILE A 170 8.12 -8.97 2.16
C ILE A 170 8.09 -7.99 3.34
N ASP A 171 9.20 -7.91 4.08
CA ASP A 171 9.41 -6.95 5.17
C ASP A 171 9.30 -5.50 4.67
N HIS A 172 10.02 -5.13 3.62
CA HIS A 172 9.97 -3.78 3.04
C HIS A 172 8.62 -3.52 2.37
N ALA A 173 8.08 -4.52 1.67
CA ALA A 173 6.75 -4.42 1.08
C ALA A 173 5.64 -4.15 2.12
N THR A 174 5.82 -4.63 3.35
CA THR A 174 4.86 -4.44 4.44
C THR A 174 4.89 -3.00 4.96
N VAL A 175 6.08 -2.43 5.10
CA VAL A 175 6.27 -1.02 5.49
C VAL A 175 5.61 -0.10 4.46
N PHE A 176 5.93 -0.28 3.18
CA PHE A 176 5.41 0.57 2.11
C PHE A 176 3.95 0.24 1.72
N GLY A 177 3.46 -0.96 2.02
CA GLY A 177 2.14 -1.46 1.62
C GLY A 177 0.96 -1.00 2.48
N GLY A 178 1.16 -0.03 3.38
CA GLY A 178 0.09 0.61 4.14
C GLY A 178 0.50 1.12 5.52
N LEU A 179 1.48 0.48 6.16
CA LEU A 179 1.93 0.88 7.51
C LEU A 179 2.47 2.32 7.53
N SER A 180 3.31 2.68 6.56
CA SER A 180 3.85 4.05 6.48
C SER A 180 2.74 5.08 6.34
N THR A 181 1.81 4.90 5.40
CA THR A 181 0.69 5.85 5.19
C THR A 181 -0.12 6.01 6.46
N GLN A 182 -0.52 4.89 7.07
CA GLN A 182 -1.32 4.89 8.30
C GLN A 182 -0.60 5.55 9.47
N PHE A 183 0.70 5.28 9.61
CA PHE A 183 1.52 5.91 10.65
C PHE A 183 1.63 7.43 10.44
N PHE A 184 1.90 7.89 9.21
CA PHE A 184 1.99 9.32 8.91
C PHE A 184 0.65 10.03 9.11
N THR A 185 -0.47 9.43 8.71
CA THR A 185 -1.81 9.99 8.95
C THR A 185 -2.14 10.05 10.44
N LEU A 186 -1.81 8.99 11.20
CA LEU A 186 -2.00 9.00 12.64
C LEU A 186 -1.13 10.05 13.32
N ALA A 187 0.13 10.18 12.90
CA ALA A 187 1.06 11.18 13.42
C ALA A 187 0.62 12.60 13.08
N SER A 188 0.09 12.85 11.87
CA SER A 188 -0.41 14.18 11.48
C SER A 188 -1.65 14.56 12.28
N LEU A 189 -2.63 13.66 12.42
CA LEU A 189 -3.82 13.88 13.25
C LEU A 189 -3.46 14.03 14.73
N GLY A 190 -2.52 13.22 15.23
CA GLY A 190 -2.03 13.33 16.61
C GLY A 190 -1.29 14.63 16.86
N LEU A 191 -0.48 15.10 15.90
CA LEU A 191 0.19 16.39 15.97
C LEU A 191 -0.84 17.52 15.96
N LEU A 192 -1.86 17.48 15.10
CA LEU A 192 -2.96 18.45 15.11
C LEU A 192 -3.66 18.48 16.48
N MET A 193 -3.97 17.31 17.05
CA MET A 193 -4.56 17.23 18.39
C MET A 193 -3.67 17.86 19.48
N ILE A 194 -2.34 17.70 19.38
CA ILE A 194 -1.39 18.30 20.34
C ILE A 194 -1.25 19.80 20.12
N LEU A 195 -1.26 20.25 18.86
CA LEU A 195 -1.17 21.67 18.50
C LEU A 195 -2.47 22.43 18.80
N GLU A 196 -3.61 21.75 18.78
CA GLU A 196 -4.95 22.30 19.10
C GLU A 196 -5.34 22.18 20.58
N VAL A 197 -4.47 21.73 21.48
CA VAL A 197 -4.82 21.62 22.91
C VAL A 197 -3.64 22.01 23.83
N PRO A 198 -3.88 22.95 24.75
CA PRO A 198 -3.77 22.57 26.14
C PRO A 198 -5.17 22.50 26.73
N ALA A 199 -5.46 21.38 27.37
CA ALA A 199 -6.75 21.06 27.93
C ALA A 199 -7.10 22.09 29.01
N THR A 200 -7.85 23.12 28.68
CA THR A 200 -8.38 24.05 29.68
C THR A 200 -9.85 23.75 29.95
N LEU A 201 -10.03 22.86 30.93
CA LEU A 201 -10.98 23.01 32.05
C LEU A 201 -12.47 23.20 31.70
N HIS A 202 -13.17 22.09 31.44
CA HIS A 202 -14.51 21.91 32.01
C HIS A 202 -14.36 21.61 33.52
N ALA A 203 -14.13 22.64 34.34
CA ALA A 203 -14.38 22.66 35.78
C ALA A 203 -14.05 24.05 36.35
N VAL A 204 -14.99 25.01 36.25
CA VAL A 204 -15.61 25.83 37.32
C VAL A 204 -16.72 26.65 36.66
#